data_AF-A0A2D8WD59-F1
#
_entry.id   AF-A0A2D8WD59-F1
#
_cell.length_a   1.000
_cell.length_b   1.000
_cell.length_c   1.000
_cell.angle_alpha   90.00
_cell.angle_beta   90.00
_cell.angle_gamma   90.00
#
_symmetry.space_group_name_H-M   'P 1'
#
loop_
_entity.id
_entity.type
_entity.pdbx_description
1 polymer ?
#
loop_
_entity_poly.entity_id
_entity_poly.type
_entity_poly.pdbx_seq_one_letter_code
_entity_poly.pdbx_strand_id
1 'polypeptide(L)'
;HSAVAFSAAAFVSTVVADATNAPDWAKGIVWGSTMSVAALTAYARVAAGRHFPSDVIVGAVVGAAIGHLVPRSHRLGVDMQVQILNRGYDGIGLGIRIPMN
;
A
#
# COMPACT_ATOMS: atom_id res chain seq x y z
N HIS A 1 -11.07 -5.11 -5.00
CA HIS A 1 -11.05 -3.93 -5.88
C HIS A 1 -10.35 -2.74 -5.24
N SER A 2 -10.85 -2.21 -4.11
CA SER A 2 -10.21 -1.10 -3.38
C SER A 2 -8.72 -1.37 -3.07
N ALA A 3 -8.42 -2.48 -2.37
CA ALA A 3 -7.03 -2.78 -1.97
C ALA A 3 -6.04 -2.86 -3.13
N VAL A 4 -6.41 -3.51 -4.23
CA VAL A 4 -5.55 -3.62 -5.42
C VAL A 4 -5.36 -2.25 -6.08
N ALA A 5 -6.42 -1.46 -6.21
CA ALA A 5 -6.34 -0.14 -6.83
C ALA A 5 -5.43 0.81 -6.05
N PHE A 6 -5.58 0.87 -4.72
CA PHE A 6 -4.73 1.68 -3.86
C PHE A 6 -3.29 1.14 -3.77
N SER A 7 -3.09 -0.18 -3.84
CA SER A 7 -1.76 -0.77 -3.92
C SER A 7 -1.04 -0.39 -5.22
N ALA A 8 -1.72 -0.45 -6.37
CA ALA A 8 -1.14 -0.06 -7.65
C ALA A 8 -0.80 1.44 -7.67
N ALA A 9 -1.71 2.29 -7.18
CA ALA A 9 -1.48 3.73 -7.09
C ALA A 9 -0.28 4.07 -6.19
N ALA A 10 -0.20 3.46 -5.01
CA ALA A 10 0.91 3.67 -4.08
C ALA A 10 2.23 3.13 -4.66
N PHE A 11 2.20 1.98 -5.34
CA PHE A 11 3.38 1.41 -5.99
C PHE A 11 3.95 2.34 -7.06
N VAL A 12 3.13 2.77 -8.02
CA VAL A 12 3.58 3.68 -9.09
C VAL A 12 4.12 4.97 -8.50
N SER A 13 3.40 5.55 -7.53
CA SER A 13 3.83 6.79 -6.88
C SER A 13 5.16 6.63 -6.16
N THR A 14 5.36 5.50 -5.47
CA THR A 14 6.60 5.23 -4.73
C THR A 14 7.77 5.01 -5.68
N VAL A 15 7.58 4.22 -6.74
CA VAL A 15 8.61 3.99 -7.75
C VAL A 15 9.00 5.29 -8.44
N VAL A 16 8.03 6.13 -8.82
CA VAL A 16 8.35 7.44 -9.42
C VAL A 16 9.08 8.34 -8.42
N ALA A 17 8.62 8.41 -7.17
CA ALA A 17 9.25 9.26 -6.16
C ALA A 17 10.68 8.83 -5.83
N ASP A 18 10.91 7.52 -5.73
CA ASP A 18 12.14 6.95 -5.20
C ASP A 18 13.15 6.59 -6.32
N ALA A 19 12.70 6.10 -7.47
CA ALA A 19 13.55 5.57 -8.54
C ALA A 19 13.77 6.53 -9.72
N THR A 20 13.14 7.71 -9.73
CA THR A 20 13.31 8.70 -10.80
C THR A 20 13.84 10.03 -10.28
N ASN A 21 14.60 10.76 -11.10
CA ASN A 21 15.06 12.12 -10.82
C ASN A 21 14.00 13.18 -11.16
N ALA A 22 12.71 12.85 -11.02
CA ALA A 22 11.63 13.79 -11.30
C ALA A 22 11.64 14.95 -10.27
N PRO A 23 11.25 16.16 -10.68
CA PRO A 23 11.07 17.27 -9.75
C PRO A 23 9.89 17.00 -8.81
N ASP A 24 9.91 17.58 -7.61
CA ASP A 24 8.95 17.23 -6.54
C ASP A 24 7.50 17.58 -6.89
N TRP A 25 7.27 18.62 -7.69
CA TRP A 25 5.94 18.94 -8.20
C TRP A 25 5.36 17.80 -9.06
N ALA A 26 6.19 17.16 -9.88
CA ALA A 26 5.77 16.07 -10.76
C ALA A 26 5.47 14.80 -9.95
N LYS A 27 6.28 14.52 -8.92
CA LYS A 27 6.01 13.43 -7.96
C LYS A 27 4.66 13.64 -7.25
N GLY A 28 4.37 14.88 -6.82
CA GLY A 28 3.09 15.24 -6.23
C GLY A 28 1.91 15.03 -7.17
N ILE A 29 2.05 15.40 -8.45
CA ILE A 29 1.03 15.15 -9.48
C ILE A 29 0.80 13.66 -9.71
N VAL A 30 1.86 12.85 -9.83
CA VAL A 30 1.73 11.40 -9.98
C VAL A 30 1.02 10.79 -8.78
N TRP A 31 1.39 11.22 -7.57
CA TRP A 31 0.74 10.74 -6.35
C TRP A 31 -0.74 11.11 -6.30
N GLY A 32 -1.07 12.38 -6.53
CA GLY A 32 -2.45 12.86 -6.51
C GLY A 32 -3.31 12.22 -7.62
N SER A 33 -2.79 12.11 -8.84
CA SER A 33 -3.53 11.54 -9.98
C SER A 33 -3.80 10.05 -9.78
N THR A 34 -2.80 9.26 -9.42
CA THR A 34 -2.98 7.81 -9.22
C THR A 34 -3.90 7.50 -8.05
N MET A 35 -3.79 8.25 -6.93
CA MET A 35 -4.70 8.12 -5.79
C MET A 35 -6.13 8.52 -6.15
N SER A 36 -6.32 9.56 -6.98
CA SER A 36 -7.64 9.96 -7.45
C SER A 36 -8.29 8.89 -8.33
N VAL A 37 -7.50 8.25 -9.20
CA VAL A 37 -7.98 7.11 -10.01
C VAL A 37 -8.37 5.94 -9.11
N ALA A 38 -7.55 5.59 -8.11
CA ALA A 38 -7.87 4.55 -7.16
C ALA A 38 -9.15 4.87 -6.36
N ALA A 39 -9.29 6.10 -5.88
CA ALA A 39 -10.49 6.57 -5.18
C ALA A 39 -11.73 6.50 -6.07
N LEU A 40 -11.65 6.88 -7.35
CA LEU A 40 -12.75 6.78 -8.30
C LEU A 40 -13.19 5.33 -8.51
N THR A 41 -12.23 4.40 -8.66
CA THR A 41 -12.55 2.97 -8.79
C THR A 41 -13.26 2.44 -7.55
N ALA A 42 -12.83 2.86 -6.35
CA ALA A 42 -13.43 2.43 -5.10
C ALA A 42 -14.81 3.05 -4.90
N TYR A 43 -14.98 4.33 -5.25
CA TYR A 43 -16.26 5.03 -5.23
C TYR A 43 -17.28 4.34 -6.15
N ALA A 44 -16.90 3.96 -7.37
CA ALA A 44 -17.77 3.25 -8.29
C ALA A 44 -18.29 1.93 -7.70
N ARG A 45 -17.52 1.26 -6.83
CA ARG A 45 -17.96 0.03 -6.14
C ARG A 45 -18.99 0.30 -5.05
N VAL A 46 -18.84 1.40 -4.31
CA VAL A 46 -19.82 1.83 -3.30
C VAL A 46 -21.10 2.29 -3.98
N ALA A 47 -20.99 3.11 -5.03
CA ALA A 47 -22.12 3.60 -5.81
C ALA A 47 -22.93 2.46 -6.47
N ALA A 48 -22.27 1.38 -6.87
CA ALA A 48 -22.93 0.18 -7.38
C ALA A 48 -23.61 -0.70 -6.29
N GLY A 49 -23.56 -0.30 -5.01
CA GLY A 49 -24.09 -1.08 -3.89
C GLY A 49 -23.34 -2.38 -3.63
N ARG A 50 -22.10 -2.51 -4.12
CA ARG A 50 -21.32 -3.75 -4.07
C ARG A 50 -20.36 -3.85 -2.88
N HIS A 51 -20.10 -2.74 -2.18
CA HIS A 51 -19.20 -2.66 -1.04
C HIS A 51 -19.63 -1.56 -0.07
N PHE A 52 -19.35 -1.77 1.22
CA PHE A 52 -19.52 -0.72 2.23
C PHE A 52 -18.34 0.26 2.20
N PRO A 53 -18.54 1.53 2.58
CA PRO A 53 -17.44 2.50 2.68
C PRO A 53 -16.32 2.03 3.62
N SER A 54 -16.64 1.28 4.67
CA SER A 54 -15.67 0.67 5.57
C SER A 54 -14.70 -0.26 4.84
N ASP A 55 -15.20 -1.12 3.93
CA ASP A 55 -14.37 -2.04 3.14
C ASP A 55 -13.40 -1.28 2.23
N VAL A 56 -13.85 -0.13 1.71
CA VAL A 56 -13.03 0.74 0.87
C VAL A 56 -11.92 1.38 1.68
N ILE A 57 -12.22 1.93 2.86
CA ILE A 57 -11.23 2.59 3.72
C ILE A 57 -10.17 1.58 4.17
N VAL A 58 -10.59 0.41 4.66
CA VAL A 58 -9.65 -0.65 5.08
C VAL A 58 -8.81 -1.11 3.89
N GLY A 59 -9.44 -1.36 2.74
CA GLY A 59 -8.73 -1.71 1.53
C GLY A 59 -7.74 -0.63 1.08
N ALA A 60 -8.12 0.65 1.17
CA ALA A 60 -7.25 1.76 0.81
C ALA A 60 -6.00 1.83 1.68
N VAL A 61 -6.16 1.73 3.00
CA VAL A 61 -5.05 1.75 3.96
C VAL A 61 -4.13 0.56 3.74
N VAL A 62 -4.68 -0.66 3.70
CA VAL A 62 -3.88 -1.89 3.53
C VAL A 62 -3.19 -1.91 2.17
N GLY A 63 -3.93 -1.58 1.11
CA GLY A 63 -3.41 -1.53 -0.25
C GLY A 63 -2.29 -0.51 -0.39
N ALA A 64 -2.51 0.73 0.05
CA ALA A 64 -1.49 1.77 -0.03
C ALA A 64 -0.23 1.43 0.79
N ALA A 65 -0.39 0.83 1.97
CA ALA A 65 0.73 0.37 2.78
C ALA A 65 1.58 -0.68 2.04
N ILE A 66 0.94 -1.70 1.46
CA ILE A 66 1.64 -2.74 0.69
C ILE A 66 2.34 -2.12 -0.54
N GLY A 67 1.59 -1.33 -1.32
CA GLY A 67 2.12 -0.67 -2.52
C GLY A 67 3.30 0.27 -2.24
N HIS A 68 3.41 0.80 -1.03
CA HIS A 68 4.52 1.66 -0.63
C HIS A 68 5.72 0.88 -0.06
N LEU A 69 5.45 -0.10 0.82
CA LEU A 69 6.49 -0.82 1.55
C LEU A 69 7.24 -1.84 0.69
N VAL A 70 6.54 -2.52 -0.23
CA VAL A 70 7.14 -3.53 -1.11
C VAL A 70 8.23 -2.95 -2.03
N PRO A 71 7.99 -1.88 -2.83
CA PRO A 71 9.04 -1.33 -3.69
C PRO A 71 10.21 -0.74 -2.90
N ARG A 72 9.97 -0.20 -1.70
CA ARG A 72 11.04 0.32 -0.84
C ARG A 72 11.93 -0.77 -0.26
N SER A 73 11.33 -1.83 0.28
CA SER A 73 12.07 -2.99 0.76
C SER A 73 12.89 -3.62 -0.37
N HIS A 74 12.29 -3.77 -1.56
CA HIS A 74 13.00 -4.26 -2.74
C HIS A 74 14.18 -3.36 -3.14
N ARG A 75 14.00 -2.04 -3.13
CA ARG A 75 15.06 -1.08 -3.45
C ARG A 75 16.22 -1.13 -2.45
N LEU A 76 15.93 -1.31 -1.16
CA LEU A 76 16.94 -1.37 -0.11
C LEU A 76 17.70 -2.72 -0.10
N GLY A 77 17.27 -3.72 -0.88
CA GLY A 77 17.81 -5.08 -0.80
C GLY A 77 17.47 -5.76 0.53
N VAL A 78 16.41 -5.31 1.18
CA VAL A 78 16.02 -5.70 2.52
C VAL A 78 14.77 -6.57 2.45
N ASP A 79 14.89 -7.84 2.84
CA ASP A 79 13.73 -8.72 2.98
C ASP A 79 13.01 -8.46 4.29
N MET A 80 11.89 -7.72 4.24
CA MET A 80 10.98 -7.65 5.37
C MET A 80 10.37 -9.02 5.62
N GLN A 81 10.59 -9.56 6.81
CA GLN A 81 10.06 -10.87 7.19
C GLN A 81 8.82 -10.70 8.05
N VAL A 82 7.71 -11.31 7.61
CA VAL A 82 6.52 -11.52 8.44
C VAL A 82 6.69 -12.86 9.13
N GLN A 83 6.74 -12.84 10.47
CA GLN A 83 6.93 -14.03 11.28
C GLN A 83 5.66 -14.29 12.09
N ILE A 84 5.15 -15.53 12.01
CA ILE A 84 4.14 -16.01 12.94
C ILE A 84 4.89 -16.40 14.21
N LEU A 85 4.69 -15.62 15.27
CA LEU A 85 5.31 -15.87 16.56
C LEU A 85 4.39 -16.80 17.35
N ASN A 86 4.80 -18.06 17.49
CA ASN A 86 4.14 -18.97 18.42
C ASN A 86 4.49 -18.55 19.85
N ARG A 87 3.53 -17.96 20.57
CA ARG A 87 3.71 -17.49 21.95
C ARG A 87 3.16 -18.51 22.94
N GLY A 88 3.47 -19.79 22.73
CA GLY A 88 3.15 -20.87 23.68
C GLY A 88 1.67 -20.93 24.07
N TYR A 89 1.39 -21.20 25.35
CA TYR A 89 0.05 -21.43 25.90
C TYR A 89 -0.87 -20.18 25.92
N ASP A 90 -0.35 -18.99 25.56
CA ASP A 90 -1.08 -17.71 25.59
C ASP A 90 -1.48 -17.18 24.19
N GLY A 91 -1.21 -17.94 23.11
CA GLY A 91 -1.79 -17.70 21.79
C GLY A 91 -0.80 -17.46 20.63
N ILE A 92 -1.35 -17.05 19.49
CA ILE A 92 -0.65 -16.77 18.23
C ILE A 92 -0.37 -15.27 18.09
N GLY A 93 0.89 -14.90 17.90
CA GLY A 93 1.33 -13.52 17.64
C GLY A 93 1.77 -13.32 16.19
N LEU A 94 1.69 -12.08 15.72
CA LEU A 94 2.17 -11.68 14.39
C LEU A 94 3.29 -10.64 14.57
N GLY A 95 4.47 -10.93 14.05
CA GLY A 95 5.64 -10.07 14.12
C GLY A 95 6.06 -9.58 12.74
N ILE A 96 6.47 -8.31 12.65
CA ILE A 96 7.12 -7.77 11.47
C ILE A 96 8.56 -7.46 11.85
N ARG A 97 9.51 -8.14 11.20
CA ARG A 97 10.92 -7.84 11.33
C ARG A 97 11.33 -6.91 10.19
N ILE A 98 11.68 -5.68 10.53
CA ILE A 98 12.25 -4.70 9.61
C ILE A 98 13.76 -4.75 9.79
N PRO A 99 14.52 -5.26 8.82
CA PRO A 99 15.97 -5.22 8.89
C PRO A 99 16.45 -3.76 8.81
N MET A 100 17.20 -3.34 9.81
CA MET A 100 17.90 -2.06 9.82
C MET A 100 19.35 -2.34 9.40
N ASN A 101 19.79 -1.71 8.31
CA ASN A 101 21.17 -1.77 7.82
C ASN A 101 21.97 -0.59 8.38
#